data_AF-A0A960E1Y0-F1
#
_entry.id   AF-A0A960E1Y0-F1
#
_cell.length_a   1.000
_cell.length_b   1.000
_cell.length_c   1.000
_cell.angle_alpha   90.00
_cell.angle_beta   90.00
_cell.angle_gamma   90.00
#
_symmetry.space_group_name_H-M   'P 1'
#
loop_
_entity.id
_entity.type
_entity.pdbx_description
1 polymer ?
#
loop_
_entity_poly.entity_id
_entity_poly.type
_entity_poly.pdbx_seq_one_letter_code
_entity_poly.pdbx_strand_id
1 'polypeptide(L)'
;MARRSSPIDDGLAELGLEIGQLVRYVGSSDRRPREGVVLRRERDGSIGLRDDRGRARAIPPERIEIRVIGPRGGERWVPLPEVAGGLQLGLF
;
A
#
# COMPACT_ATOMS: atom_id res chain seq x y z
N MET A 1 1.52 8.05 -25.19
CA MET A 1 0.63 6.89 -25.00
C MET A 1 0.19 6.86 -23.54
N ALA A 2 -0.97 7.43 -23.23
CA ALA A 2 -1.55 7.37 -21.89
C ALA A 2 -2.12 5.97 -21.67
N ARG A 3 -1.53 5.19 -20.75
CA ARG A 3 -2.16 3.96 -20.28
C ARG A 3 -3.49 4.38 -19.64
N ARG A 4 -4.61 3.98 -20.23
CA ARG A 4 -5.93 4.14 -19.61
C ARG A 4 -5.86 3.44 -18.26
N SER A 5 -5.87 4.20 -17.16
CA SER A 5 -6.14 3.61 -15.85
C SER A 5 -7.51 2.95 -15.98
N SER A 6 -7.59 1.65 -15.72
CA SER A 6 -8.91 1.04 -15.64
C SER A 6 -9.66 1.72 -14.49
N PRO A 7 -11.00 1.82 -14.52
CA PRO A 7 -11.77 2.30 -13.37
C PRO A 7 -11.62 1.41 -12.11
N ILE A 8 -10.80 0.35 -12.18
CA ILE A 8 -10.37 -0.51 -11.09
C ILE A 8 -9.01 -0.03 -10.53
N ASP A 9 -8.20 0.65 -11.35
CA ASP A 9 -7.00 1.39 -10.95
C ASP A 9 -7.41 2.75 -10.37
N ASP A 10 -8.03 2.76 -9.18
CA ASP A 10 -8.42 3.95 -8.39
C ASP A 10 -7.20 4.84 -7.96
N GLY A 11 -6.08 4.78 -8.68
CA GLY A 11 -4.80 5.40 -8.35
C GLY A 11 -3.96 4.57 -7.38
N LEU A 12 -4.31 3.30 -7.14
CA LEU A 12 -3.51 2.38 -6.32
C LEU A 12 -2.10 2.16 -6.90
N ALA A 13 -2.02 1.92 -8.21
CA ALA A 13 -0.75 1.71 -8.91
C ALA A 13 0.17 2.94 -8.83
N GLU A 14 -0.40 4.15 -8.81
CA GLU A 14 0.36 5.40 -8.62
C GLU A 14 1.02 5.49 -7.24
N LEU A 15 0.45 4.80 -6.26
CA LEU A 15 1.00 4.69 -4.91
C LEU A 15 1.95 3.48 -4.75
N GLY A 16 2.17 2.68 -5.80
CA GLY A 16 2.92 1.43 -5.70
C GLY A 16 2.17 0.32 -4.94
N LEU A 17 0.84 0.36 -4.98
CA LEU A 17 -0.02 -0.67 -4.39
C LEU A 17 -0.76 -1.46 -5.46
N GLU A 18 -1.02 -2.73 -5.14
CA GLU A 18 -1.85 -3.62 -5.93
C GLU A 18 -2.99 -4.18 -5.09
N ILE A 19 -4.15 -4.43 -5.70
CA ILE A 19 -5.26 -5.14 -5.04
C ILE A 19 -4.80 -6.56 -4.70
N GLY A 20 -5.03 -6.99 -3.47
CA GLY A 20 -4.53 -8.28 -2.98
C GLY A 20 -3.14 -8.23 -2.37
N GLN A 21 -2.42 -7.10 -2.48
CA GLN A 21 -1.10 -6.95 -1.87
C GLN A 21 -1.20 -6.96 -0.34
N LEU A 22 -0.30 -7.71 0.29
CA LEU A 22 -0.10 -7.68 1.74
C LEU A 22 0.68 -6.43 2.13
N VAL A 23 0.08 -5.63 3.01
CA VAL A 23 0.69 -4.43 3.58
C VAL A 23 0.64 -4.49 5.09
N ARG A 24 1.54 -3.74 5.73
CA ARG A 24 1.51 -3.53 7.16
C ARG A 24 0.89 -2.18 7.44
N TYR A 25 0.12 -2.07 8.51
CA TYR A 25 -0.45 -0.80 8.93
C TYR A 25 -0.48 -0.66 10.43
N VAL A 26 -0.45 0.58 10.91
CA VAL A 26 -0.59 0.87 12.34
C VAL A 26 -2.01 1.38 12.62
N GLY A 27 -2.73 0.65 13.46
CA GLY A 27 -4.07 1.04 13.90
C GLY A 27 -4.05 2.33 14.72
N SER A 28 -5.15 3.09 14.70
CA SER A 28 -5.23 4.33 15.47
C SER A 28 -5.29 4.11 16.99
N SER A 29 -5.80 2.96 17.43
CA SER A 29 -6.00 2.62 18.84
C SER A 29 -4.78 1.98 19.49
N ASP A 30 -4.08 1.15 18.72
CA ASP A 30 -2.90 0.43 19.19
C ASP A 30 -1.76 0.75 18.22
N ARG A 31 -0.64 1.31 18.69
CA ARG A 31 0.59 1.50 17.89
C ARG A 31 1.26 0.16 17.48
N ARG A 32 0.50 -0.93 17.48
CA ARG A 32 0.93 -2.25 17.08
C ARG A 32 0.74 -2.38 15.57
N PRO A 33 1.80 -2.72 14.83
CA PRO A 33 1.68 -2.94 13.42
C PRO A 33 0.89 -4.24 13.18
N ARG A 34 -0.07 -4.17 12.27
CA ARG A 34 -0.94 -5.27 11.84
C ARG A 34 -0.78 -5.46 10.35
N GLU A 35 -1.13 -6.62 9.86
CA GLU A 35 -1.11 -6.92 8.42
C GLU A 35 -2.53 -6.85 7.86
N GLY A 36 -2.62 -6.38 6.63
CA GLY A 36 -3.88 -6.29 5.91
C GLY A 36 -3.67 -6.45 4.41
N VAL A 37 -4.72 -6.88 3.74
CA VAL A 37 -4.74 -7.04 2.29
C VAL A 37 -5.37 -5.82 1.67
N VAL A 38 -4.71 -5.22 0.69
CA VAL A 38 -5.23 -4.08 -0.06
C VAL A 38 -6.46 -4.49 -0.86
N LEU A 39 -7.54 -3.75 -0.70
CA LEU A 39 -8.77 -3.96 -1.45
C LEU A 39 -8.96 -2.89 -2.52
N ARG A 40 -8.81 -1.61 -2.13
CA ARG A 40 -9.05 -0.47 -3.02
C ARG A 40 -8.45 0.82 -2.46
N ARG A 41 -8.41 1.87 -3.28
CA ARG A 41 -8.26 3.25 -2.82
C ARG A 41 -9.64 3.88 -2.69
N GLU A 42 -9.86 4.55 -1.57
CA GLU A 42 -11.08 5.30 -1.29
C GLU A 42 -10.99 6.71 -1.88
N ARG A 43 -12.14 7.37 -2.04
CA ARG A 43 -12.23 8.71 -2.66
C ARG A 43 -11.50 9.80 -1.86
N ASP A 44 -11.37 9.64 -0.55
CA ASP A 44 -10.64 10.55 0.33
C ASP A 44 -9.11 10.34 0.28
N GLY A 45 -8.63 9.36 -0.50
CA GLY A 45 -7.23 9.01 -0.62
C GLY A 45 -6.74 7.96 0.40
N SER A 46 -7.60 7.53 1.32
CA SER A 46 -7.30 6.39 2.21
C SER A 46 -7.32 5.07 1.45
N ILE A 47 -6.69 4.04 2.01
CA ILE A 47 -6.65 2.71 1.42
C ILE A 47 -7.56 1.79 2.22
N GLY A 48 -8.50 1.17 1.52
CA GLY A 48 -9.34 0.11 2.04
C GLY A 48 -8.51 -1.17 2.18
N LEU A 49 -8.32 -1.62 3.41
CA LEU A 49 -7.62 -2.85 3.77
C LEU A 49 -8.58 -3.86 4.40
N ARG A 50 -8.30 -5.15 4.18
CA ARG A 50 -8.93 -6.26 4.91
C ARG A 50 -7.96 -6.78 5.95
N ASP A 51 -8.34 -6.73 7.23
CA ASP A 51 -7.52 -7.29 8.30
C ASP A 51 -7.56 -8.83 8.33
N ASP A 52 -6.67 -9.42 9.14
CA ASP A 52 -6.59 -10.86 9.40
C ASP A 52 -7.91 -11.48 9.89
N ARG A 53 -8.78 -10.68 10.50
CA ARG A 53 -10.12 -11.06 10.97
C ARG A 53 -11.20 -10.85 9.92
N GLY A 54 -10.82 -10.46 8.70
CA GLY A 54 -11.72 -10.25 7.57
C GLY A 54 -12.52 -8.95 7.61
N ARG A 55 -12.19 -8.00 8.49
CA ARG A 55 -12.87 -6.71 8.58
C ARG A 55 -12.26 -5.71 7.62
N ALA A 56 -13.12 -4.95 6.95
CA ALA A 56 -12.71 -3.82 6.13
C ALA A 56 -12.33 -2.63 7.03
N ARG A 57 -11.23 -1.97 6.71
CA ARG A 57 -10.73 -0.78 7.39
C ARG A 57 -10.17 0.21 6.38
N ALA A 58 -10.54 1.48 6.51
CA ALA A 58 -9.90 2.56 5.78
C ALA A 58 -8.70 3.07 6.59
N ILE A 59 -7.50 3.01 6.02
CA ILE A 59 -6.27 3.44 6.66
C ILE A 59 -5.61 4.52 5.81
N PRO A 60 -5.18 5.65 6.41
CA PRO A 60 -4.48 6.69 5.68
C PRO A 60 -3.09 6.21 5.21
N PRO A 61 -2.62 6.61 4.02
CA PRO A 61 -1.41 6.09 3.40
C PRO A 61 -0.16 6.29 4.27
N GLU A 62 -0.10 7.34 5.08
CA GLU A 62 1.02 7.65 5.99
C GLU A 62 1.18 6.62 7.12
N ARG A 63 0.17 5.77 7.33
CA ARG A 63 0.18 4.70 8.34
C ARG A 63 0.33 3.31 7.74
N ILE A 64 0.61 3.24 6.44
CA ILE A 64 0.78 1.99 5.70
C ILE A 64 2.25 1.82 5.35
N GLU A 65 2.75 0.61 5.51
CA GLU A 65 4.06 0.18 5.07
C GLU A 65 3.89 -0.95 4.07
N ILE A 66 4.68 -0.94 3.00
CA ILE A 66 4.70 -2.00 2.00
C ILE A 66 5.98 -2.81 2.11
N ARG A 67 5.92 -4.07 1.72
CA ARG A 67 7.09 -4.94 1.64
C ARG A 67 7.81 -4.66 0.34
N VAL A 68 9.00 -4.09 0.43
CA VAL A 68 9.88 -3.85 -0.71
C VAL A 68 11.02 -4.86 -0.67
N ILE A 69 11.23 -5.54 -1.79
CA ILE A 69 12.39 -6.41 -2.00
C ILE A 69 13.51 -5.54 -2.55
N GLY A 70 14.60 -5.43 -1.79
CA GLY A 70 15.80 -4.74 -2.24
C GLY A 70 16.58 -5.53 -3.30
N PRO A 71 17.53 -4.88 -3.99
CA PRO A 71 18.28 -5.48 -5.11
C PRO A 71 19.13 -6.70 -4.72
N ARG A 72 19.41 -6.88 -3.42
CA ARG A 72 20.13 -8.05 -2.87
C ARG A 72 19.20 -9.09 -2.24
N GLY A 73 17.91 -9.06 -2.56
CA GLY A 73 16.88 -9.95 -1.99
C GLY A 73 16.51 -9.65 -0.54
N GLY A 74 17.04 -8.57 0.04
CA GLY A 74 16.70 -8.13 1.40
C GLY A 74 15.30 -7.54 1.42
N GLU A 75 14.43 -8.07 2.27
CA GLU A 75 13.08 -7.55 2.43
C GLU A 75 13.04 -6.48 3.50
N ARG A 76 12.40 -5.36 3.19
CA ARG A 76 12.15 -4.30 4.16
C ARG A 76 10.73 -3.79 4.07
N TRP A 77 10.19 -3.41 5.22
CA TRP A 77 8.96 -2.62 5.28
C TRP A 77 9.32 -1.15 5.09
N VAL A 78 8.64 -0.50 4.15
CA VAL A 78 8.87 0.91 3.81
C VAL A 78 7.54 1.65 3.89
N PRO A 79 7.48 2.83 4.53
CA PRO A 79 6.28 3.65 4.53
C PRO A 79 5.82 3.97 3.11
N LEU A 80 4.52 3.80 2.86
CA LEU A 80 3.91 4.01 1.55
C LEU A 80 4.20 5.40 0.94
N PRO A 81 4.22 6.52 1.69
CA PRO A 81 4.55 7.83 1.12
C PRO A 81 5.98 7.91 0.57
N GLU A 82 6.93 7.15 1.15
CA GLU A 82 8.31 7.10 0.65
C GLU A 82 8.39 6.34 -0.68
N VAL A 83 7.49 5.39 -0.90
CA VAL A 83 7.41 4.63 -2.16
C VAL A 83 6.67 5.43 -3.24
N ALA A 84 5.57 6.10 -2.90
CA ALA A 84 4.82 6.93 -3.86
C ALA A 84 5.64 8.13 -4.38
N GLY A 85 6.54 8.70 -3.54
CA GLY A 85 7.51 9.72 -3.98
C GLY A 85 8.72 9.14 -4.70
N GLY A 86 9.01 7.86 -4.49
CA GLY A 86 10.08 7.12 -5.12
C GLY A 86 9.58 6.40 -6.37
N LEU A 87 9.38 7.15 -7.46
CA LEU A 87 9.38 6.65 -8.83
C LEU A 87 10.18 5.35 -8.90
N GLN A 88 9.51 4.21 -9.07
CA GLN A 88 10.04 2.92 -9.51
C GLN A 88 11.55 2.98 -9.76
N LEU A 89 12.38 2.97 -8.70
CA LEU A 89 13.83 2.92 -8.88
C LEU A 89 14.16 1.46 -9.10
N GLY A 90 13.80 1.02 -10.31
CA GLY A 90 14.67 0.13 -11.07
C GLY A 90 16.04 0.79 -11.09
N LEU A 91 16.84 0.47 -10.08
CA LEU A 91 18.25 0.72 -10.07
C LEU A 91 18.91 -0.59 -9.67
N PHE A 92 19.46 -1.19 -10.73
CA PHE A 92 20.44 -2.27 -10.85
C PHE A 92 19.88 -3.68 -10.99
#